data_AF-A0A8W7P0E7-F1
#
_entry.id   AF-A0A8W7P0E7-F1
#
_cell.length_a   1.000
_cell.length_b   1.000
_cell.length_c   1.000
_cell.angle_alpha   90.00
_cell.angle_beta   90.00
_cell.angle_gamma   90.00
#
_symmetry.space_group_name_H-M   'P 1'
#
loop_
_entity.id
_entity.type
_entity.pdbx_description
1 polymer ?
#
loop_
_entity_poly.entity_id
_entity_poly.type
_entity_poly.pdbx_seq_one_letter_code
_entity_poly.pdbx_strand_id
1 'polypeptide(L)'
;MQHTVLALFALAALLIPATYGGPEENEGVKYADRCEACKILATELQARLSETGRSHDVIELGYSVDDVKPKKRTEYRRSELRLLETLENVCERILEYNIHKERKDSTRFAKGMSQTFQTLHGLVDKGVKVDLGIPYELWDKPSAEITQMKTQCETLIERYEDVIEKVCLYERLEEKKQQDAKEEL
;
A
#
# COMPACT_ATOMS: atom_id res chain seq x y z
N MET A 1 -44.09 0.28 -32.76
CA MET A 1 -43.21 -0.90 -32.65
C MET A 1 -41.86 -0.58 -32.01
N GLN A 2 -41.20 0.56 -32.33
CA GLN A 2 -39.94 0.97 -31.68
C GLN A 2 -40.07 1.24 -30.17
N HIS A 3 -41.13 1.95 -29.75
CA HIS A 3 -41.33 2.36 -28.35
C HIS A 3 -41.67 1.20 -27.42
N THR A 4 -42.37 0.18 -27.92
CA THR A 4 -42.70 -1.04 -27.17
C THR A 4 -41.46 -1.91 -26.92
N VAL A 5 -40.51 -1.93 -27.87
CA VAL A 5 -39.23 -2.65 -27.73
C VAL A 5 -38.31 -1.95 -26.72
N LEU A 6 -38.25 -0.61 -26.74
CA LEU A 6 -37.48 0.18 -25.77
C LEU A 6 -38.02 0.03 -24.33
N ALA A 7 -39.34 -0.01 -24.16
CA ALA A 7 -39.96 -0.21 -22.85
C ALA A 7 -39.70 -1.62 -22.29
N LEU A 8 -39.70 -2.64 -23.14
CA LEU A 8 -39.34 -4.02 -22.74
C LEU A 8 -37.87 -4.15 -22.34
N PHE A 9 -36.96 -3.48 -23.04
CA PHE A 9 -35.53 -3.44 -22.68
C PHE A 9 -35.29 -2.71 -21.35
N ALA A 10 -36.01 -1.62 -21.09
CA ALA A 10 -35.93 -0.88 -19.85
C ALA A 10 -36.51 -1.65 -18.65
N LEU A 11 -37.61 -2.38 -18.84
CA LEU A 11 -38.18 -3.24 -17.79
C LEU A 11 -37.28 -4.44 -17.47
N ALA A 12 -36.61 -5.01 -18.48
CA ALA A 12 -35.67 -6.10 -18.29
C ALA A 12 -34.43 -5.65 -17.50
N ALA A 13 -33.96 -4.41 -17.70
CA ALA A 13 -32.83 -3.85 -16.95
C ALA A 13 -33.13 -3.59 -15.46
N LEU A 14 -34.40 -3.39 -15.09
CA LEU A 14 -34.85 -3.16 -13.71
C LEU A 14 -35.08 -4.45 -12.91
N LEU A 15 -35.19 -5.60 -13.59
CA LEU A 15 -35.40 -6.93 -12.97
C LEU A 15 -34.13 -7.76 -12.88
N ILE A 16 -32.97 -7.24 -13.33
CA ILE A 16 -31.68 -7.88 -13.07
C ILE A 16 -31.24 -7.42 -11.67
N PRO A 17 -31.33 -8.26 -10.63
CA PRO A 17 -30.61 -7.96 -9.41
C PRO A 17 -29.13 -7.82 -9.79
N ALA A 18 -28.57 -6.64 -9.52
CA ALA A 18 -27.13 -6.39 -9.62
C ALA A 18 -26.41 -7.16 -8.49
N THR A 19 -26.57 -8.47 -8.43
CA THR A 19 -25.67 -9.35 -7.69
C THR A 19 -24.49 -9.63 -8.60
N TYR A 20 -23.60 -8.64 -8.72
CA TYR A 20 -22.20 -8.90 -9.05
C TYR A 20 -21.55 -9.57 -7.82
N GLY A 21 -21.99 -10.78 -7.49
CA GLY A 21 -21.17 -11.71 -6.72
C GLY A 21 -20.14 -12.26 -7.70
N GLY A 22 -18.95 -11.68 -7.73
CA GLY A 22 -17.85 -12.20 -8.53
C GLY A 22 -17.52 -13.64 -8.13
N PRO A 23 -16.81 -14.40 -8.98
CA PRO A 23 -16.50 -15.81 -8.75
C PRO A 23 -15.60 -16.10 -7.51
N GLU A 24 -15.20 -15.10 -6.73
CA GLU A 24 -14.27 -15.26 -5.60
C GLU A 24 -14.82 -16.07 -4.42
N GLU A 25 -16.14 -16.12 -4.21
CA GLU A 25 -16.70 -16.85 -3.05
C GLU A 25 -16.57 -18.39 -3.19
N ASN A 26 -16.33 -18.90 -4.41
CA ASN A 26 -16.23 -20.34 -4.67
C ASN A 26 -14.83 -20.92 -4.39
N GLU A 27 -13.79 -20.09 -4.19
CA GLU A 27 -12.41 -20.54 -3.99
C GLU A 27 -11.86 -20.30 -2.57
N GLY A 28 -12.68 -19.77 -1.65
CA GLY A 28 -12.32 -19.64 -0.23
C GLY A 28 -11.23 -18.61 0.09
N VAL A 29 -10.79 -17.84 -0.91
CA VAL A 29 -9.77 -16.79 -0.80
C VAL A 29 -10.42 -15.46 -1.17
N LYS A 30 -10.41 -14.49 -0.25
CA LYS A 30 -10.98 -13.15 -0.46
C LYS A 30 -9.86 -12.11 -0.55
N TYR A 31 -9.60 -11.65 -1.76
CA TYR A 31 -8.55 -10.67 -2.01
C TYR A 31 -8.87 -9.29 -1.43
N ALA A 32 -7.82 -8.46 -1.26
CA ALA A 32 -7.98 -7.06 -0.93
C ALA A 32 -8.66 -6.34 -2.09
N ASP A 33 -9.66 -5.51 -1.78
CA ASP A 33 -10.20 -4.61 -2.79
C ASP A 33 -9.26 -3.41 -3.03
N ARG A 34 -9.54 -2.62 -4.07
CA ARG A 34 -8.71 -1.47 -4.44
C ARG A 34 -8.65 -0.40 -3.34
N CYS A 35 -9.71 -0.23 -2.56
CA CYS A 35 -9.75 0.73 -1.48
C CYS A 35 -8.88 0.28 -0.31
N GLU A 36 -8.93 -1.01 0.03
CA GLU A 36 -8.09 -1.63 1.06
C GLU A 36 -6.60 -1.55 0.68
N ALA A 37 -6.25 -1.94 -0.55
CA ALA A 37 -4.87 -1.84 -1.04
C ALA A 37 -4.37 -0.39 -1.03
N CYS A 38 -5.19 0.56 -1.51
CA CYS A 38 -4.85 1.98 -1.50
C CYS A 38 -4.67 2.54 -0.08
N LYS A 39 -5.54 2.15 0.86
CA LYS A 39 -5.45 2.58 2.26
C LYS A 39 -4.17 2.08 2.91
N ILE A 40 -3.80 0.82 2.69
CA ILE A 40 -2.55 0.26 3.21
C ILE A 40 -1.34 0.96 2.59
N LEU A 41 -1.31 1.11 1.26
CA LEU A 41 -0.24 1.84 0.57
C LEU A 41 -0.09 3.26 1.10
N ALA A 42 -1.17 4.03 1.21
CA ALA A 42 -1.11 5.40 1.72
C ALA A 42 -0.55 5.47 3.15
N THR A 43 -0.97 4.53 4.00
CA THR A 43 -0.48 4.44 5.39
C THR A 43 1.01 4.11 5.44
N GLU A 44 1.46 3.13 4.65
CA GLU A 44 2.86 2.72 4.58
C GLU A 44 3.75 3.81 3.96
N LEU A 45 3.28 4.48 2.91
CA LEU A 45 3.97 5.58 2.25
C LEU A 45 4.17 6.75 3.22
N GLN A 46 3.12 7.15 3.95
CA GLN A 46 3.21 8.20 4.96
C GLN A 46 4.20 7.83 6.07
N ALA A 47 4.15 6.58 6.56
CA ALA A 47 5.08 6.09 7.57
C ALA A 47 6.53 6.14 7.07
N ARG A 48 6.80 5.67 5.85
CA ARG A 48 8.15 5.69 5.26
C ARG A 48 8.69 7.08 5.03
N LEU A 49 7.89 8.00 4.51
CA LEU A 49 8.31 9.39 4.33
C LEU A 49 8.57 10.09 5.68
N SER A 50 7.83 9.72 6.73
CA SER A 50 8.03 10.23 8.09
C SER A 50 9.32 9.69 8.73
N GLU A 51 9.64 8.41 8.49
CA GLU A 51 10.87 7.76 8.94
C GLU A 51 12.10 8.38 8.25
N THR A 52 12.10 8.43 6.91
CA THR A 52 13.22 8.97 6.12
C THR A 52 13.35 10.49 6.22
N GLY A 53 12.27 11.19 6.57
CA GLY A 53 12.28 12.62 6.82
C GLY A 53 13.07 13.06 8.06
N ARG A 54 13.56 12.13 8.88
CA ARG A 54 14.42 12.45 10.04
C ARG A 54 15.91 12.42 9.69
N SER A 55 16.28 12.01 8.48
CA SER A 55 17.69 12.03 8.04
C SER A 55 18.19 13.47 7.87
N HIS A 56 19.44 13.68 8.29
CA HIS A 56 20.20 14.94 8.12
C HIS A 56 21.22 14.85 6.98
N ASP A 57 21.12 13.83 6.13
CA ASP A 57 22.07 13.59 5.05
C ASP A 57 21.97 14.69 3.99
N VAL A 58 23.11 15.01 3.35
CA VAL A 58 23.20 16.02 2.30
C VAL A 58 23.76 15.37 1.05
N ILE A 59 23.04 15.55 -0.06
CA ILE A 59 23.42 15.10 -1.38
C ILE A 59 24.26 16.20 -2.05
N GLU A 60 25.45 15.85 -2.51
CA GLU A 60 26.33 16.74 -3.28
C GLU A 60 26.34 16.31 -4.75
N LEU A 61 25.89 17.18 -5.65
CA LEU A 61 25.85 16.92 -7.09
C LEU A 61 26.95 17.72 -7.80
N GLY A 62 27.84 17.01 -8.52
CA GLY A 62 28.84 17.58 -9.44
C GLY A 62 30.22 16.92 -9.37
N TYR A 63 30.87 16.79 -10.54
CA TYR A 63 32.29 16.46 -10.67
C TYR A 63 33.09 17.75 -10.90
N SER A 64 34.01 18.08 -9.99
CA SER A 64 34.96 19.18 -10.14
C SER A 64 36.19 18.66 -10.90
N VAL A 65 36.23 18.89 -12.22
CA VAL A 65 37.47 18.71 -13.00
C VAL A 65 38.31 19.98 -12.95
N ASP A 66 37.67 21.15 -12.78
CA ASP A 66 38.31 22.44 -12.53
C ASP A 66 37.49 23.18 -11.45
N ASP A 67 38.11 23.56 -10.33
CA ASP A 67 37.51 24.06 -9.06
C ASP A 67 36.72 25.40 -9.14
N VAL A 68 36.07 25.71 -10.27
CA VAL A 68 35.51 27.05 -10.56
C VAL A 68 34.04 27.20 -10.16
N LYS A 69 33.31 26.11 -9.86
CA LYS A 69 31.89 26.18 -9.44
C LYS A 69 31.61 25.40 -8.14
N PRO A 70 30.90 26.00 -7.17
CA PRO A 70 30.54 25.31 -5.93
C PRO A 70 29.59 24.14 -6.22
N LYS A 71 29.83 23.00 -5.57
CA LYS A 71 28.95 21.83 -5.65
C LYS A 71 27.55 22.19 -5.17
N LYS A 72 26.52 21.75 -5.90
CA LYS A 72 25.14 21.95 -5.47
C LYS A 72 24.84 20.96 -4.33
N ARG A 73 24.49 21.48 -3.16
CA ARG A 73 24.17 20.70 -1.96
C ARG A 73 22.67 20.76 -1.72
N THR A 74 22.03 19.60 -1.57
CA THR A 74 20.60 19.48 -1.29
C THR A 74 20.41 18.50 -0.14
N GLU A 75 19.60 18.84 0.86
CA GLU A 75 19.23 17.91 1.93
C GLU A 75 18.48 16.69 1.37
N TYR A 76 18.85 15.48 1.82
CA TYR A 76 18.19 14.23 1.42
C TYR A 76 16.68 14.26 1.70
N ARG A 77 16.28 14.77 2.88
CA ARG A 77 14.86 14.99 3.25
C ARG A 77 14.08 15.78 2.19
N ARG A 78 14.74 16.71 1.50
CA ARG A 78 14.09 17.58 0.50
C ARG A 78 14.33 17.13 -0.93
N SER A 79 15.11 16.08 -1.12
CA SER A 79 15.45 15.56 -2.43
C SER A 79 14.29 14.79 -3.06
N GLU A 80 14.23 14.82 -4.38
CA GLU A 80 13.37 13.93 -5.18
C GLU A 80 13.86 12.48 -5.09
N LEU A 81 15.17 12.27 -4.96
CA LEU A 81 15.79 10.96 -4.77
C LEU A 81 15.14 10.16 -3.62
N ARG A 82 14.93 10.80 -2.46
CA ARG A 82 14.25 10.17 -1.31
C ARG A 82 12.86 9.63 -1.67
N LEU A 83 12.10 10.36 -2.50
CA LEU A 83 10.77 9.94 -2.90
C LEU A 83 10.85 8.70 -3.79
N LEU A 84 11.74 8.70 -4.78
CA LEU A 84 11.96 7.56 -5.68
C LEU A 84 12.35 6.31 -4.90
N GLU A 85 13.37 6.40 -4.03
CA GLU A 85 13.80 5.29 -3.17
C GLU A 85 12.68 4.77 -2.27
N THR A 86 11.80 5.67 -1.82
CA THR A 86 10.64 5.30 -1.01
C THR A 86 9.60 4.55 -1.83
N LEU A 87 9.27 5.03 -3.03
CA LEU A 87 8.27 4.41 -3.91
C LEU A 87 8.71 3.02 -4.39
N GLU A 88 9.99 2.83 -4.67
CA GLU A 88 10.54 1.53 -5.08
C GLU A 88 10.39 0.45 -3.99
N ASN A 89 10.49 0.83 -2.72
CA ASN A 89 10.62 -0.15 -1.62
C ASN A 89 9.39 -0.23 -0.70
N VAL A 90 8.42 0.69 -0.80
CA VAL A 90 7.29 0.75 0.14
C VAL A 90 6.38 -0.48 0.05
N CYS A 91 6.18 -1.05 -1.14
CA CYS A 91 5.32 -2.23 -1.32
C CYS A 91 5.89 -3.49 -0.68
N GLU A 92 7.20 -3.60 -0.44
CA GLU A 92 7.79 -4.75 0.27
C GLU A 92 7.26 -4.87 1.71
N ARG A 93 6.93 -3.75 2.36
CA ARG A 93 6.36 -3.75 3.72
C ARG A 93 4.98 -4.40 3.80
N ILE A 94 4.29 -4.55 2.67
CA ILE A 94 2.99 -5.22 2.64
C ILE A 94 3.13 -6.69 3.04
N LEU A 95 4.29 -7.32 2.82
CA LEU A 95 4.54 -8.70 3.22
C LEU A 95 4.57 -8.90 4.75
N GLU A 96 4.69 -7.82 5.53
CA GLU A 96 4.59 -7.86 6.99
C GLU A 96 3.14 -7.96 7.51
N TYR A 97 2.15 -7.80 6.62
CA TYR A 97 0.74 -7.89 6.96
C TYR A 97 0.26 -9.33 6.97
N ASN A 98 -0.74 -9.59 7.81
CA ASN A 98 -1.47 -10.83 7.86
C ASN A 98 -2.96 -10.58 7.70
N ILE A 99 -3.68 -11.63 7.29
CA ILE A 99 -5.13 -11.65 7.32
C ILE A 99 -5.64 -12.10 8.69
N HIS A 100 -6.47 -11.24 9.25
CA HIS A 100 -7.33 -11.50 10.40
C HIS A 100 -8.71 -11.93 9.90
N LYS A 101 -8.86 -13.23 9.58
CA LYS A 101 -10.13 -13.80 9.06
C LYS A 101 -11.31 -13.59 10.03
N GLU A 102 -11.02 -13.38 11.30
CA GLU A 102 -12.00 -13.06 12.34
C GLU A 102 -12.64 -11.67 12.17
N ARG A 103 -12.03 -10.76 11.39
CA ARG A 103 -12.51 -9.38 11.17
C ARG A 103 -13.17 -9.24 9.80
N LYS A 104 -14.25 -8.44 9.72
CA LYS A 104 -15.03 -8.23 8.49
C LYS A 104 -14.79 -6.87 7.83
N ASP A 105 -14.22 -5.94 8.57
CA ASP A 105 -13.92 -4.58 8.13
C ASP A 105 -12.50 -4.47 7.55
N SER A 106 -12.11 -3.25 7.12
CA SER A 106 -10.79 -3.00 6.52
C SER A 106 -9.61 -3.30 7.46
N THR A 107 -9.84 -3.45 8.76
CA THR A 107 -8.80 -3.85 9.73
C THR A 107 -8.47 -5.34 9.67
N ARG A 108 -9.08 -6.09 8.73
CA ARG A 108 -8.72 -7.48 8.46
C ARG A 108 -7.29 -7.64 7.94
N PHE A 109 -6.69 -6.59 7.37
CA PHE A 109 -5.27 -6.54 7.05
C PHE A 109 -4.54 -5.78 8.16
N ALA A 110 -3.76 -6.49 8.97
CA ALA A 110 -2.95 -5.87 10.01
C ALA A 110 -1.64 -6.63 10.21
N LYS A 111 -0.63 -5.94 10.73
CA LYS A 111 0.67 -6.54 11.06
C LYS A 111 0.55 -7.43 12.30
N GLY A 112 1.35 -8.48 12.34
CA GLY A 112 1.37 -9.46 13.43
C GLY A 112 0.40 -10.62 13.24
N MET A 113 0.49 -11.62 14.11
CA MET A 113 -0.24 -12.89 13.98
C MET A 113 -1.74 -12.72 14.28
N SER A 114 -2.61 -13.35 13.47
CA SER A 114 -4.07 -13.32 13.69
C SER A 114 -4.49 -14.15 14.90
N GLN A 115 -5.67 -13.85 15.46
CA GLN A 115 -6.17 -14.56 16.66
C GLN A 115 -6.37 -16.06 16.37
N THR A 116 -6.86 -16.35 15.16
CA THR A 116 -7.02 -17.72 14.67
C THR A 116 -5.69 -18.45 14.70
N PHE A 117 -4.65 -17.84 14.14
CA PHE A 117 -3.34 -18.46 14.02
C PHE A 117 -2.62 -18.60 15.36
N GLN A 118 -2.72 -17.60 16.24
CA GLN A 118 -2.25 -17.69 17.63
C GLN A 118 -2.87 -18.88 18.36
N THR A 119 -4.16 -19.13 18.13
CA THR A 119 -4.86 -20.29 18.71
C THR A 119 -4.33 -21.60 18.14
N LEU A 120 -4.10 -21.68 16.82
CA LEU A 120 -3.58 -22.88 16.17
C LEU A 120 -2.17 -23.22 16.65
N HIS A 121 -1.26 -22.24 16.71
CA HIS A 121 0.07 -22.43 17.32
C HIS A 121 -0.04 -22.90 18.77
N GLY A 122 -0.90 -22.26 19.58
CA GLY A 122 -1.10 -22.66 20.98
C GLY A 122 -1.67 -24.07 21.17
N LEU A 123 -2.40 -24.62 20.19
CA LEU A 123 -2.84 -26.02 20.20
C LEU A 123 -1.67 -26.96 19.87
N VAL A 124 -0.88 -26.62 18.86
CA VAL A 124 0.33 -27.36 18.48
C VAL A 124 1.33 -27.40 19.64
N ASP A 125 1.55 -26.27 20.32
CA ASP A 125 2.44 -26.14 21.50
C ASP A 125 1.98 -27.02 22.67
N LYS A 126 0.67 -27.28 22.78
CA LYS A 126 0.08 -28.19 23.78
C LYS A 126 0.13 -29.66 23.35
N GLY A 127 0.74 -29.97 22.20
CA GLY A 127 0.86 -31.33 21.67
C GLY A 127 -0.38 -31.81 20.90
N VAL A 128 -1.33 -30.92 20.57
CA VAL A 128 -2.47 -31.27 19.73
C VAL A 128 -2.02 -31.29 18.27
N LYS A 129 -2.29 -32.41 17.58
CA LYS A 129 -2.05 -32.51 16.13
C LYS A 129 -3.10 -31.69 15.38
N VAL A 130 -2.68 -30.54 14.84
CA VAL A 130 -3.48 -29.72 13.92
C VAL A 130 -3.01 -30.02 12.50
N ASP A 131 -3.93 -30.43 11.64
CA ASP A 131 -3.65 -30.67 10.22
C ASP A 131 -4.41 -29.66 9.36
N LEU A 132 -3.67 -28.71 8.77
CA LEU A 132 -4.22 -27.72 7.84
C LEU A 132 -3.99 -28.10 6.37
N GLY A 133 -3.38 -29.26 6.10
CA GLY A 133 -2.94 -29.62 4.75
C GLY A 133 -1.76 -28.78 4.22
N ILE A 134 -1.12 -27.98 5.09
CA ILE A 134 0.04 -27.13 4.78
C ILE A 134 1.14 -27.40 5.83
N PRO A 135 2.40 -27.64 5.42
CA PRO A 135 3.54 -27.79 6.33
C PRO A 135 3.70 -26.62 7.30
N TYR A 136 4.09 -26.91 8.54
CA TYR A 136 4.24 -25.92 9.60
C TYR A 136 5.24 -24.80 9.26
N GLU A 137 6.28 -25.06 8.45
CA GLU A 137 7.24 -24.02 8.05
C GLU A 137 6.65 -22.97 7.11
N LEU A 138 5.46 -23.22 6.55
CA LEU A 138 4.76 -22.30 5.65
C LEU A 138 3.66 -21.50 6.36
N TRP A 139 3.43 -21.76 7.65
CA TRP A 139 2.35 -21.14 8.41
C TRP A 139 2.55 -19.63 8.58
N ASP A 140 3.79 -19.20 8.79
CA ASP A 140 4.15 -17.78 8.97
C ASP A 140 4.54 -17.07 7.66
N LYS A 141 4.33 -17.71 6.49
CA LYS A 141 4.61 -17.08 5.20
C LYS A 141 3.43 -16.21 4.75
N PRO A 142 3.68 -15.12 3.98
CA PRO A 142 2.63 -14.29 3.44
C PRO A 142 1.60 -15.11 2.65
N SER A 143 0.32 -14.86 2.90
CA SER A 143 -0.75 -15.55 2.20
C SER A 143 -0.90 -15.06 0.75
N ALA A 144 -1.69 -15.78 -0.04
CA ALA A 144 -2.01 -15.39 -1.42
C ALA A 144 -2.64 -13.98 -1.47
N GLU A 145 -3.50 -13.67 -0.51
CA GLU A 145 -4.15 -12.37 -0.41
C GLU A 145 -3.17 -11.23 -0.13
N ILE A 146 -2.18 -11.45 0.73
CA ILE A 146 -1.13 -10.47 1.04
C ILE A 146 -0.22 -10.27 -0.17
N THR A 147 0.16 -11.37 -0.83
CA THR A 147 1.01 -11.32 -2.03
C THR A 147 0.30 -10.59 -3.17
N GLN A 148 -1.00 -10.85 -3.37
CA GLN A 148 -1.79 -10.10 -4.35
C GLN A 148 -1.98 -8.63 -3.95
N MET A 149 -2.09 -8.31 -2.66
CA MET A 149 -2.14 -6.93 -2.18
C MET A 149 -0.81 -6.19 -2.46
N LYS A 150 0.34 -6.87 -2.37
CA LYS A 150 1.63 -6.32 -2.80
C LYS A 150 1.63 -5.99 -4.29
N THR A 151 1.18 -6.91 -5.14
CA THR A 151 1.07 -6.64 -6.59
C THR A 151 0.12 -5.48 -6.89
N GLN A 152 -0.99 -5.37 -6.15
CA GLN A 152 -1.89 -4.22 -6.27
C GLN A 152 -1.21 -2.90 -5.85
N CYS A 153 -0.38 -2.91 -4.82
CA CYS A 153 0.42 -1.75 -4.41
C CYS A 153 1.37 -1.31 -5.52
N GLU A 154 2.11 -2.24 -6.12
CA GLU A 154 3.04 -1.95 -7.24
C GLU A 154 2.27 -1.30 -8.40
N THR A 155 1.13 -1.88 -8.77
CA THR A 155 0.25 -1.32 -9.82
C THR A 155 -0.29 0.07 -9.47
N LEU A 156 -0.59 0.33 -8.18
CA LEU A 156 -1.07 1.63 -7.72
C LEU A 156 0.04 2.69 -7.81
N ILE A 157 1.27 2.35 -7.42
CA ILE A 157 2.42 3.25 -7.54
C ILE A 157 2.68 3.57 -9.01
N GLU A 158 2.79 2.56 -9.87
CA GLU A 158 3.00 2.75 -11.31
C GLU A 158 1.94 3.66 -11.93
N ARG A 159 0.67 3.53 -11.50
CA ARG A 159 -0.43 4.35 -12.05
C ARG A 159 -0.44 5.78 -11.53
N TYR A 160 -0.02 6.02 -10.30
CA TYR A 160 -0.21 7.28 -9.60
C TYR A 160 1.10 7.99 -9.23
N GLU A 161 2.24 7.52 -9.72
CA GLU A 161 3.57 8.11 -9.49
C GLU A 161 3.57 9.62 -9.72
N ASP A 162 3.05 10.09 -10.86
CA ASP A 162 3.02 11.51 -11.20
C ASP A 162 2.15 12.34 -10.24
N VAL A 163 1.06 11.76 -9.73
CA VAL A 163 0.18 12.39 -8.74
C VAL A 163 0.88 12.45 -7.40
N ILE A 164 1.53 11.36 -6.97
CA ILE A 164 2.26 11.28 -5.71
C ILE A 164 3.42 12.28 -5.71
N GLU A 165 4.20 12.32 -6.79
CA GLU A 165 5.28 13.30 -6.97
C GLU A 165 4.78 14.73 -6.83
N LYS A 166 3.71 15.10 -7.54
CA LYS A 166 3.12 16.43 -7.46
C LYS A 166 2.68 16.75 -6.03
N VAL A 167 1.93 15.85 -5.38
CA VAL A 167 1.44 16.06 -4.01
C VAL A 167 2.62 16.26 -3.04
N CYS A 168 3.62 15.39 -3.08
CA CYS A 168 4.81 15.49 -2.22
C CYS A 168 5.68 16.71 -2.55
N LEU A 169 5.70 17.18 -3.81
CA LEU A 169 6.34 18.43 -4.20
C LEU A 169 5.60 19.65 -3.63
N TYR A 170 4.26 19.67 -3.73
CA TYR A 170 3.46 20.75 -3.18
C TYR A 170 3.65 20.89 -1.67
N GLU A 171 3.62 19.78 -0.93
CA GLU A 171 3.89 19.76 0.51
C GLU A 171 5.28 20.33 0.84
N ARG A 172 6.33 19.94 0.10
CA ARG A 172 7.69 20.50 0.27
C ARG A 172 7.74 22.01 0.05
N LEU A 173 7.02 22.51 -0.94
CA LEU A 173 6.96 23.96 -1.23
C LEU A 173 6.28 24.71 -0.09
N GLU A 174 5.25 24.13 0.53
CA GLU A 174 4.58 24.72 1.69
C GLU A 174 5.47 24.72 2.93
N GLU A 175 6.17 23.61 3.23
CA GLU A 175 7.15 23.54 4.33
C GLU A 175 8.25 24.60 4.18
N LYS A 176 8.77 24.79 2.96
CA LYS A 176 9.80 25.80 2.68
C LYS A 176 9.28 27.22 2.92
N LYS A 177 8.09 27.54 2.41
CA LYS A 177 7.45 28.86 2.66
C LYS A 177 7.27 29.15 4.14
N GLN A 178 6.89 28.14 4.93
CA GLN A 178 6.73 28.28 6.38
C GLN A 178 8.07 28.47 7.11
N GLN A 179 9.16 27.90 6.61
CA GLN A 179 10.49 28.09 7.18
C GLN A 179 11.05 29.48 6.83
N ASP A 180 10.95 29.89 5.56
CA ASP A 180 11.41 31.20 5.09
C ASP A 180 10.68 32.33 5.87
N ALA A 181 9.36 32.18 6.10
CA ALA A 181 8.58 33.13 6.89
C ALA A 181 8.96 33.23 8.39
N LYS A 182 9.66 32.22 8.94
CA LYS A 182 10.17 32.25 10.33
C LYS A 182 11.54 32.89 10.45
N GLU A 183 12.33 32.91 9.38
CA GLU A 183 13.64 33.60 9.35
C GLU A 183 13.50 35.12 9.14
N GLU A 184 12.35 35.58 8.65
CA GLU A 184 12.04 37.00 8.46
C GLU A 184 11.51 37.69 9.74
N LEU A 185 11.28 36.95 10.83
CA LEU A 185 10.78 37.46 12.13
C LEU A 185 11.88 37.45 13.21
#